data_AF-U6CZM2-F1
#
_entry.id   AF-U6CZM2-F1
#
_cell.length_a   1.000
_cell.length_b   1.000
_cell.length_c   1.000
_cell.angle_alpha   90.00
_cell.angle_beta   90.00
_cell.angle_gamma   90.00
#
_symmetry.space_group_name_H-M   'P 1'
#
loop_
_entity.id
_entity.type
_entity.pdbx_description
1 polymer ?
#
loop_
_entity_poly.entity_id
_entity_poly.type
_entity_poly.pdbx_seq_one_letter_code
_entity_poly.pdbx_strand_id
1 'polypeptide(L)'
;AEPSPARRPVPLIESELYFLIARYLSAGPCRRAAQVLVQELEQYQLLPKRLDWEGNEHNRSYEELVLSNKHVAPDHLLQICQRIGPMLDKEIPPSISRVTSLLGAGRQSLLRTAK
;
A
#
# COMPACT_ATOMS: atom_id res chain seq x y z
N ALA A 1 -28.68 0.94 14.76
CA ALA A 1 -27.67 1.71 14.01
C ALA A 1 -26.51 1.92 14.95
N GLU A 2 -25.46 1.11 14.81
CA GLU A 2 -24.23 1.25 15.60
C GLU A 2 -23.61 2.63 15.31
N PRO A 3 -23.25 3.41 16.34
CA PRO A 3 -22.63 4.72 16.14
C PRO A 3 -21.26 4.50 15.52
N SER A 4 -21.03 5.09 14.33
CA SER A 4 -19.72 5.07 13.69
C SER A 4 -18.69 5.66 14.65
N PRO A 5 -17.63 4.92 15.04
CA PRO A 5 -16.60 5.47 15.89
C PRO A 5 -15.97 6.65 15.15
N ALA A 6 -15.80 7.78 15.84
CA ALA A 6 -15.15 8.98 15.31
C ALA A 6 -13.88 8.57 14.56
N ARG A 7 -13.92 8.63 13.22
CA ARG A 7 -12.88 8.08 12.35
C ARG A 7 -11.58 8.84 12.62
N ARG A 8 -10.60 8.16 13.19
CA ARG A 8 -9.23 8.70 13.28
C ARG A 8 -8.73 8.96 11.85
N PRO A 9 -8.04 10.09 11.60
CA PRO A 9 -7.41 10.31 10.31
C PRO A 9 -6.43 9.16 10.03
N VAL A 10 -6.61 8.51 8.89
CA VAL A 10 -5.73 7.43 8.44
C VAL A 10 -4.40 8.04 8.03
N PRO A 11 -3.25 7.53 8.52
CA PRO A 11 -1.95 8.00 8.06
C PRO A 11 -1.84 7.95 6.53
N LEU A 12 -1.15 8.93 5.93
CA LEU A 12 -1.00 9.02 4.47
C LEU A 12 -0.46 7.72 3.87
N ILE A 13 0.56 7.14 4.53
CA ILE A 13 1.19 5.89 4.09
C ILE A 13 0.22 4.69 4.09
N GLU A 14 -0.72 4.63 5.04
CA GLU A 14 -1.72 3.57 5.07
C GLU A 14 -2.73 3.75 3.93
N SER A 15 -3.14 4.99 3.66
CA SER A 15 -4.02 5.33 2.53
C SER A 15 -3.37 4.98 1.18
N GLU A 16 -2.08 5.29 1.02
CA GLU A 16 -1.30 4.93 -0.17
C GLU A 16 -1.16 3.42 -0.32
N LEU A 17 -0.93 2.70 0.78
CA LEU A 17 -0.87 1.25 0.78
C LEU A 17 -2.19 0.62 0.32
N TYR A 18 -3.33 1.10 0.81
CA TYR A 18 -4.64 0.65 0.33
C TYR A 18 -4.81 0.85 -1.17
N PHE A 19 -4.43 2.03 -1.68
CA PHE A 19 -4.46 2.31 -3.12
C PHE A 19 -3.58 1.32 -3.91
N LEU A 20 -2.36 1.05 -3.44
CA LEU A 20 -1.42 0.12 -4.07
C LEU A 20 -1.93 -1.33 -4.05
N ILE A 21 -2.56 -1.77 -2.95
CA ILE A 21 -3.17 -3.10 -2.85
C ILE A 21 -4.32 -3.22 -3.86
N ALA A 22 -5.22 -2.24 -3.89
CA ALA A 22 -6.32 -2.22 -4.87
C ALA A 22 -5.77 -2.25 -6.31
N ARG A 23 -4.71 -1.48 -6.59
CA ARG A 23 -4.05 -1.45 -7.90
C ARG A 23 -3.48 -2.82 -8.28
N TYR A 24 -2.78 -3.47 -7.36
CA TYR A 24 -2.21 -4.81 -7.56
C TYR A 24 -3.29 -5.86 -7.84
N LEU A 25 -4.35 -5.88 -7.03
CA LEU A 25 -5.44 -6.85 -7.18
C LEU A 25 -6.24 -6.63 -8.48
N SER A 26 -6.41 -5.37 -8.92
CA SER A 26 -7.18 -5.02 -10.12
C SER A 26 -6.57 -5.59 -11.41
N ALA A 27 -5.25 -5.70 -11.49
CA ALA A 27 -4.54 -6.29 -12.63
C ALA A 27 -4.37 -7.81 -12.52
N GLY A 28 -4.60 -8.38 -11.33
CA GLY A 28 -4.44 -9.79 -11.04
C GLY A 28 -5.70 -10.64 -11.28
N PRO A 29 -5.70 -11.90 -10.81
CA PRO A 29 -6.86 -12.79 -10.87
C PRO A 29 -7.98 -12.39 -9.89
N CYS A 30 -7.65 -11.64 -8.84
CA CYS A 30 -8.55 -11.26 -7.76
C CYS A 30 -9.39 -10.00 -8.08
N ARG A 31 -9.87 -9.84 -9.31
CA ARG A 31 -10.56 -8.61 -9.77
C ARG A 31 -11.83 -8.30 -8.98
N ARG A 32 -12.61 -9.33 -8.61
CA ARG A 32 -13.82 -9.16 -7.79
C ARG A 32 -13.48 -8.60 -6.40
N ALA A 33 -12.41 -9.09 -5.78
CA ALA A 33 -11.95 -8.58 -4.50
C ALA A 33 -11.46 -7.12 -4.64
N ALA A 34 -10.78 -6.79 -5.75
CA ALA A 34 -10.38 -5.42 -6.03
C ALA A 34 -11.57 -4.47 -6.14
N GLN A 35 -12.65 -4.87 -6.81
CA GLN A 35 -13.87 -4.07 -6.95
C GLN A 35 -14.53 -3.79 -5.60
N VAL A 36 -14.70 -4.81 -4.77
CA VAL A 36 -15.27 -4.66 -3.42
C VAL A 36 -14.36 -3.76 -2.57
N LEU A 37 -13.04 -3.98 -2.61
CA LEU A 37 -12.09 -3.15 -1.89
C LEU A 37 -12.19 -1.68 -2.32
N VAL A 38 -12.23 -1.38 -3.63
CA VAL A 38 -12.38 0.01 -4.12
C VAL A 38 -13.64 0.67 -3.58
N GLN A 39 -14.77 -0.05 -3.57
CA GLN A 39 -16.04 0.46 -3.02
C GLN A 39 -15.91 0.77 -1.52
N GLU A 40 -15.28 -0.12 -0.75
CA GLU A 40 -15.02 0.11 0.68
C GLU A 40 -14.08 1.31 0.88
N LEU A 41 -13.00 1.43 0.11
CA LEU A 41 -12.06 2.54 0.22
C LEU A 41 -12.74 3.90 -0.01
N GLU A 42 -13.66 3.99 -0.97
CA GLU A 42 -14.45 5.20 -1.23
C GLU A 42 -15.51 5.43 -0.15
N GLN A 43 -16.24 4.39 0.28
CA GLN A 43 -17.24 4.51 1.34
C GLN A 43 -16.62 4.93 2.68
N TYR A 44 -15.45 4.41 3.00
CA TYR A 44 -14.73 4.69 4.22
C TYR A 44 -13.79 5.90 4.11
N GLN A 45 -13.66 6.51 2.92
CA GLN A 45 -12.79 7.66 2.66
C GLN A 45 -11.34 7.38 3.08
N LEU A 46 -10.84 6.20 2.71
CA LEU A 46 -9.52 5.68 3.06
C LEU A 46 -8.45 6.00 2.00
N LEU A 47 -8.83 6.71 0.94
CA LEU A 47 -7.94 7.10 -0.15
C LEU A 47 -7.22 8.42 0.15
N PRO A 48 -6.01 8.64 -0.40
CA PRO A 48 -5.30 9.90 -0.25
C PRO A 48 -6.11 11.11 -0.74
N LYS A 49 -6.41 12.02 0.17
CA LYS A 49 -7.09 13.28 -0.13
C LYS A 49 -6.16 14.28 -0.81
N ARG A 50 -6.74 15.26 -1.51
CA ARG A 50 -5.97 16.37 -2.09
C ARG A 50 -6.09 17.59 -1.18
N LEU A 51 -5.00 18.33 -1.05
CA LEU A 51 -5.05 19.67 -0.48
C LEU A 51 -5.21 20.69 -1.62
N ASP A 52 -6.13 21.62 -1.45
CA ASP A 52 -6.16 22.82 -2.29
C ASP A 52 -5.10 23.84 -1.82
N TRP A 53 -5.02 24.96 -2.53
CA TRP A 53 -4.07 26.04 -2.21
C TRP A 53 -4.45 26.82 -0.94
N GLU A 54 -5.67 26.66 -0.44
CA GLU A 54 -6.15 27.20 0.84
C GLU A 54 -5.89 26.22 2.00
N GLY A 55 -5.47 24.99 1.71
CA GLY A 55 -5.19 23.94 2.69
C GLY A 55 -6.38 23.05 3.05
N ASN A 56 -7.51 23.15 2.33
CA ASN A 56 -8.66 22.29 2.57
C ASN A 56 -8.49 20.92 1.90
N GLU A 57 -8.98 19.89 2.57
CA GLU A 57 -8.96 18.51 2.09
C GLU A 57 -10.15 18.19 1.18
N HIS A 58 -9.86 17.65 0.01
CA HIS A 58 -10.84 17.17 -0.95
C HIS A 58 -10.73 15.67 -1.16
N ASN A 59 -11.87 14.99 -1.08
CA ASN A 59 -11.98 13.57 -1.35
C ASN A 59 -11.75 13.30 -2.84
N ARG A 60 -11.26 12.10 -3.16
CA ARG A 60 -10.98 11.67 -4.54
C ARG A 60 -11.51 10.27 -4.77
N SER A 61 -11.96 10.00 -5.99
CA SER A 61 -12.30 8.64 -6.39
C SER A 61 -11.04 7.82 -6.66
N TYR A 62 -11.19 6.50 -6.63
CA TYR A 62 -10.10 5.61 -6.98
C TYR A 62 -9.63 5.83 -8.43
N GLU A 63 -10.57 6.04 -9.36
CA GLU A 63 -10.26 6.29 -10.77
C GLU A 63 -9.45 7.58 -10.97
N GLU A 64 -9.80 8.66 -10.27
CA GLU A 64 -9.03 9.92 -10.29
C GLU A 64 -7.61 9.73 -9.79
N LEU A 65 -7.42 8.91 -8.74
CA LEU A 65 -6.10 8.56 -8.25
C LEU A 65 -5.29 7.75 -9.26
N VAL A 66 -5.91 6.79 -9.96
CA VAL A 66 -5.24 6.06 -11.04
C VAL A 66 -4.84 6.99 -12.19
N LEU A 67 -5.72 7.91 -12.58
CA LEU A 67 -5.48 8.87 -13.66
C LEU A 67 -4.40 9.90 -13.32
N SER A 68 -4.32 10.33 -12.06
CA SER A 68 -3.27 11.25 -11.60
C SER A 68 -1.93 10.54 -11.38
N ASN A 69 -1.95 9.25 -11.03
CA ASN A 69 -0.75 8.46 -10.73
C ASN A 69 -0.43 7.44 -11.84
N LYS A 70 -0.38 7.89 -13.10
CA LYS A 70 -0.10 7.01 -14.26
C LYS A 70 1.25 6.29 -14.20
N HIS A 71 2.21 6.85 -13.47
CA HIS A 71 3.54 6.27 -13.26
C HIS A 71 3.51 5.06 -12.31
N VAL A 72 2.42 4.87 -11.55
CA VAL A 72 2.23 3.75 -10.64
C VAL A 72 1.64 2.57 -11.43
N ALA A 73 2.52 1.70 -11.89
CA ALA A 73 2.15 0.45 -12.54
C ALA A 73 1.40 -0.49 -11.57
N PRO A 74 0.57 -1.43 -12.06
CA PRO A 74 -0.15 -2.35 -11.17
C PRO A 74 0.73 -3.25 -10.31
N ASP A 75 1.93 -3.57 -10.76
CA ASP A 75 2.93 -4.36 -10.04
C ASP A 75 3.85 -3.51 -9.14
N HIS A 76 3.60 -2.21 -9.01
CA HIS A 76 4.47 -1.29 -8.26
C HIS A 76 4.74 -1.75 -6.82
N LEU A 77 3.69 -2.22 -6.11
CA LEU A 77 3.83 -2.76 -4.76
C LEU A 77 4.76 -3.98 -4.72
N LEU A 78 4.64 -4.87 -5.70
CA LEU A 78 5.50 -6.05 -5.82
C LEU A 78 6.95 -5.64 -6.10
N GLN A 79 7.18 -4.65 -6.97
CA GLN A 79 8.52 -4.13 -7.26
C GLN A 79 9.18 -3.52 -6.02
N ILE A 80 8.42 -2.79 -5.19
CA ILE A 80 8.92 -2.28 -3.90
C ILE A 80 9.37 -3.45 -3.03
N CYS A 81 8.50 -4.44 -2.83
CA CYS A 81 8.80 -5.62 -2.02
C CYS A 81 10.05 -6.39 -2.50
N GLN A 82 10.26 -6.49 -3.82
CA GLN A 82 11.44 -7.14 -4.42
C GLN A 82 12.73 -6.33 -4.21
N ARG A 83 12.66 -5.00 -4.18
CA ARG A 83 13.83 -4.12 -4.01
C ARG A 83 14.29 -4.01 -2.56
N ILE A 84 13.38 -4.11 -1.59
CA ILE A 84 13.71 -3.97 -0.17
C ILE A 84 14.71 -5.04 0.29
N GLY A 85 14.53 -6.30 -0.10
CA GLY A 85 15.40 -7.40 0.33
C GLY A 85 16.90 -7.14 0.05
N PRO A 86 17.30 -6.98 -1.22
CA PRO A 86 18.69 -6.70 -1.58
C PRO A 86 19.25 -5.40 -0.98
N MET A 87 18.41 -4.40 -0.71
CA MET A 87 18.82 -3.18 -0.02
C MET A 87 19.12 -3.45 1.46
N LEU A 88 18.26 -4.21 2.13
CA LEU A 88 18.40 -4.59 3.53
C LEU A 88 19.57 -5.55 3.75
N ASP A 89 19.82 -6.46 2.83
CA ASP A 89 20.92 -7.44 2.89
C ASP A 89 22.31 -6.79 2.96
N LYS A 90 22.46 -5.55 2.46
CA LYS A 90 23.71 -4.78 2.54
C LYS A 90 24.01 -4.29 3.95
N GLU A 91 22.98 -3.88 4.69
CA GLU A 91 23.11 -3.33 6.04
C GLU A 91 23.03 -4.43 7.11
N ILE A 92 22.13 -5.40 6.92
CA ILE A 92 21.87 -6.48 7.88
C ILE A 92 21.87 -7.81 7.13
N PRO A 93 23.01 -8.51 7.05
CA PRO A 93 23.11 -9.75 6.29
C PRO A 93 22.15 -10.84 6.79
N PRO A 94 21.45 -11.55 5.90
CA PRO A 94 20.62 -12.69 6.28
C PRO A 94 21.49 -13.88 6.71
N SER A 95 20.91 -14.81 7.48
CA SER A 95 21.61 -16.04 7.90
C SER A 95 21.99 -16.95 6.73
N ILE A 96 21.21 -16.91 5.64
CA ILE A 96 21.39 -17.74 4.45
C ILE A 96 21.31 -16.81 3.25
N SER A 97 22.39 -16.76 2.47
CA SER A 97 22.44 -16.05 1.20
C SER A 97 21.61 -16.80 0.16
N ARG A 98 20.88 -16.09 -0.71
CA ARG A 98 20.10 -16.56 -1.89
C ARG A 98 18.61 -16.88 -1.68
N VAL A 99 18.06 -16.77 -0.48
CA VAL A 99 16.60 -16.94 -0.27
C VAL A 99 15.97 -15.56 -0.05
N THR A 100 15.24 -15.07 -1.04
CA THR A 100 14.42 -13.84 -0.91
C THR A 100 12.96 -14.21 -0.75
N SER A 101 12.39 -13.95 0.43
CA SER A 101 10.99 -14.21 0.74
C SER A 101 10.37 -13.04 1.50
N LEU A 102 9.18 -12.60 1.09
CA LEU A 102 8.40 -11.57 1.80
C LEU A 102 7.79 -12.10 3.10
N LEU A 103 7.70 -13.43 3.23
CA LEU A 103 7.13 -14.13 4.38
C LEU A 103 8.20 -14.76 5.28
N GLY A 104 9.46 -14.32 5.13
CA GLY A 104 10.56 -14.77 5.98
C GLY A 104 10.38 -14.32 7.43
N ALA A 105 10.86 -15.12 8.37
CA ALA A 105 10.82 -14.82 9.80
C ALA A 105 12.23 -14.66 10.39
N GLY A 106 12.32 -13.99 11.54
CA GLY A 106 13.58 -13.78 12.26
C GLY A 106 14.64 -13.10 11.37
N ARG A 107 15.81 -13.74 11.22
CA ARG A 107 16.92 -13.24 10.40
C ARG A 107 16.67 -13.24 8.89
N GLN A 108 15.55 -13.82 8.43
CA GLN A 108 15.10 -13.78 7.04
C GLN A 108 13.93 -12.81 6.83
N SER A 109 13.47 -12.13 7.88
CA SER A 109 12.43 -11.11 7.77
C SER A 109 12.95 -9.87 7.05
N LEU A 110 12.09 -9.22 6.27
CA LEU A 110 12.33 -7.87 5.72
C LEU A 110 12.21 -6.77 6.78
N LEU A 111 11.71 -7.10 7.96
CA LEU A 111 11.58 -6.20 9.11
C LEU A 111 12.63 -6.49 10.19
N ARG A 112 13.68 -7.24 9.87
CA ARG A 112 14.74 -7.55 10.83
C ARG A 112 15.54 -6.29 11.17
N THR A 113 15.94 -6.17 12.43
CA THR A 113 16.75 -5.07 12.94
C THR A 113 18.14 -5.57 13.31
N ALA A 114 19.11 -4.65 13.31
CA ALA A 114 20.38 -4.91 13.97
C ALA A 114 20.10 -5.19 15.46
N LYS A 115 20.82 -6.17 16.02
CA LYS A 115 20.70 -6.53 17.43
C LYS A 115 21.70 -5.72 18.24
#